data_AF-A0A4R0IYL2-F1
#
_entry.id   AF-A0A4R0IYL2-F1
#
_cell.length_a   1.000
_cell.length_b   1.000
_cell.length_c   1.000
_cell.angle_alpha   90.00
_cell.angle_beta   90.00
_cell.angle_gamma   90.00
#
_symmetry.space_group_name_H-M   'P 1'
#
loop_
_entity.id
_entity.type
_entity.pdbx_description
1 polymer ?
#
loop_
_entity_poly.entity_id
_entity_poly.type
_entity_poly.pdbx_seq_one_letter_code
_entity_poly.pdbx_strand_id
1 'polypeptide(L)'
;MAGPTTDARIYLLDEDDRRIVPGGAGPAVVGPDGTREEIPPAAYRALQHVIEAMRAGQAVKVVPLRTELPIDEAADAIATGRDELRKHVAQGDIPFRSSEYVDWVRLADVINWDIARRERRSAILDEMFADEEEE
;
A
#
# COMPACT_ATOMS: atom_id res chain seq x y z
N MET A 1 22.29 10.80 4.26
CA MET A 1 21.65 10.70 2.92
C MET A 1 20.24 10.21 3.17
N ALA A 2 19.22 11.05 2.92
CA ALA A 2 17.85 10.56 2.90
C ALA A 2 17.80 9.44 1.84
N GLY A 3 17.46 8.22 2.24
CA GLY A 3 17.28 7.12 1.29
C GLY A 3 16.24 7.50 0.24
N PRO A 4 16.14 6.77 -0.89
CA PRO A 4 15.09 7.03 -1.86
C PRO A 4 13.75 7.05 -1.12
N THR A 5 13.07 8.21 -1.15
CA THR A 5 11.69 8.31 -0.69
C THR A 5 10.91 7.46 -1.68
N THR A 6 10.75 6.19 -1.34
CA THR A 6 10.06 5.25 -2.20
C THR A 6 8.58 5.56 -1.98
N ASP A 7 7.90 6.09 -3.00
CA ASP A 7 6.44 6.20 -3.02
C ASP A 7 5.83 4.80 -3.16
N ALA A 8 6.10 3.95 -2.18
CA ALA A 8 5.60 2.59 -2.12
C ALA A 8 4.13 2.64 -1.71
N ARG A 9 3.25 2.29 -2.65
CA ARG A 9 1.81 2.19 -2.40
C ARG A 9 1.37 0.75 -2.53
N ILE A 10 0.74 0.23 -1.49
CA ILE A 10 0.13 -1.10 -1.51
C ILE A 10 -1.30 -0.96 -2.02
N TYR A 11 -1.59 -1.55 -3.18
CA TYR A 11 -2.94 -1.64 -3.73
C TYR A 11 -3.56 -2.95 -3.27
N LEU A 12 -4.30 -2.92 -2.17
CA LEU A 12 -5.08 -4.07 -1.73
C LEU A 12 -6.44 -4.05 -2.44
N LEU A 13 -6.62 -4.92 -3.43
CA LEU A 13 -7.91 -5.13 -4.05
C LEU A 13 -8.67 -6.16 -3.21
N ASP A 14 -9.72 -5.71 -2.52
CA ASP A 14 -10.68 -6.58 -1.85
C ASP A 14 -11.58 -7.31 -2.88
N GLU A 15 -12.60 -8.01 -2.40
CA GLU A 15 -13.48 -8.80 -3.28
C GLU A 15 -14.36 -7.93 -4.19
N ASP A 16 -14.78 -6.75 -3.74
CA ASP A 16 -15.56 -5.82 -4.55
C ASP A 16 -14.68 -5.10 -5.57
N ASP A 17 -13.45 -4.74 -5.19
CA ASP A 17 -12.45 -4.09 -6.05
C ASP A 17 -11.90 -5.01 -7.17
N ARG A 18 -12.10 -6.32 -7.07
CA ARG A 18 -11.73 -7.30 -8.11
C ARG A 18 -12.81 -7.44 -9.19
N ARG A 19 -13.95 -6.77 -9.06
CA ARG A 19 -15.01 -6.88 -10.06
C ARG A 19 -14.68 -6.10 -11.33
N ILE A 20 -14.83 -6.78 -12.45
CA ILE A 20 -14.81 -6.17 -13.79
C ILE A 20 -16.17 -5.51 -14.03
N VAL A 21 -16.14 -4.32 -14.65
CA VAL A 21 -17.37 -3.64 -15.08
C VAL A 21 -18.01 -4.44 -16.22
N PRO A 22 -19.26 -4.93 -16.06
CA PRO A 22 -19.91 -5.73 -17.10
C PRO A 22 -20.16 -4.90 -18.37
N GLY A 23 -20.19 -5.59 -19.51
CA GLY A 23 -20.50 -4.98 -20.81
C GLY A 23 -19.36 -4.20 -21.47
N GLY A 24 -18.11 -4.37 -21.01
CA GLY A 24 -16.92 -3.77 -21.66
C GLY A 24 -16.80 -2.24 -21.50
N ALA A 25 -17.60 -1.65 -20.60
CA ALA A 25 -17.49 -0.24 -20.23
C ALA A 25 -16.34 0.03 -19.24
N GLY A 26 -15.62 -1.02 -18.84
CA GLY A 26 -14.49 -0.95 -17.91
C GLY A 26 -13.15 -0.63 -18.58
N PRO A 27 -12.13 -0.37 -17.76
CA PRO A 27 -10.76 -0.31 -18.25
C PRO A 27 -10.30 -1.69 -18.72
N ALA A 28 -9.41 -1.71 -19.71
CA ALA A 28 -8.82 -2.94 -20.23
C ALA A 28 -7.36 -2.74 -20.59
N VAL A 29 -6.59 -3.82 -20.51
CA VAL A 29 -5.26 -3.92 -21.10
C VAL A 29 -5.41 -4.50 -22.50
N VAL A 30 -4.81 -3.85 -23.49
CA VAL A 30 -4.82 -4.33 -24.88
C VAL A 30 -3.45 -4.87 -25.21
N GLY A 31 -3.41 -6.17 -25.53
CA GLY A 31 -2.21 -6.87 -25.96
C GLY A 31 -1.74 -6.44 -27.35
N PRO A 32 -0.48 -6.75 -27.71
CA PRO A 32 0.08 -6.43 -29.03
C PRO A 32 -0.64 -7.15 -30.19
N ASP A 33 -1.34 -8.24 -29.89
CA ASP A 33 -2.22 -8.98 -30.79
C ASP A 33 -3.63 -8.39 -30.92
N GLY A 34 -3.91 -7.30 -30.19
CA GLY A 34 -5.24 -6.68 -30.10
C GLY A 34 -6.17 -7.37 -29.11
N THR A 35 -5.72 -8.40 -28.39
CA THR A 35 -6.53 -9.06 -27.35
C THR A 35 -6.82 -8.09 -26.23
N ARG A 36 -8.09 -7.93 -25.89
CA ARG A 36 -8.55 -7.04 -24.84
C ARG A 36 -8.85 -7.84 -23.57
N GLU A 37 -8.10 -7.56 -22.51
CA GLU A 37 -8.31 -8.12 -21.18
C GLU A 37 -8.96 -7.05 -20.30
N GLU A 38 -10.23 -7.22 -19.97
CA GLU A 38 -10.95 -6.34 -19.04
C GLU A 38 -10.34 -6.45 -17.65
N ILE A 39 -10.09 -5.31 -17.01
CA ILE A 39 -9.50 -5.25 -15.68
C ILE A 39 -10.41 -4.50 -14.71
N PRO A 40 -10.31 -4.78 -13.40
CA PRO A 40 -11.03 -3.99 -12.42
C PRO A 40 -10.57 -2.53 -12.40
N PRO A 41 -11.45 -1.55 -12.12
CA PRO A 41 -11.08 -0.14 -11.99
C PRO A 41 -9.94 0.10 -10.99
N ALA A 42 -9.89 -0.67 -9.90
CA ALA A 42 -8.81 -0.59 -8.92
C ALA A 42 -7.45 -1.02 -9.51
N ALA A 43 -7.42 -2.07 -10.34
CA ALA A 43 -6.20 -2.52 -11.01
C ALA A 43 -5.69 -1.47 -12.01
N TYR A 44 -6.60 -0.77 -12.70
CA TYR A 44 -6.24 0.32 -13.60
C TYR A 44 -5.48 1.44 -12.87
N ARG A 45 -5.92 1.85 -11.67
CA ARG A 45 -5.22 2.86 -10.85
C ARG A 45 -3.81 2.42 -10.47
N ALA A 46 -3.65 1.14 -10.09
CA ALA A 46 -2.32 0.59 -9.79
C ALA A 46 -1.40 0.64 -11.02
N LEU A 47 -1.92 0.25 -12.21
CA LEU A 47 -1.18 0.31 -13.46
C LEU A 47 -0.83 1.74 -13.87
N GLN A 48 -1.70 2.72 -13.65
CA GLN A 48 -1.38 4.13 -13.91
C GLN A 48 -0.16 4.59 -13.11
N HIS A 49 -0.07 4.23 -11.82
CA HIS A 49 1.09 4.56 -11.00
C HIS A 49 2.37 3.88 -11.53
N VAL A 50 2.29 2.61 -11.91
CA VAL A 50 3.42 1.88 -12.52
C VAL A 50 3.88 2.57 -13.82
N ILE A 51 2.94 2.94 -14.68
CA ILE A 51 3.22 3.59 -15.97
C ILE A 51 3.85 4.97 -15.76
N GLU A 52 3.36 5.74 -14.80
CA GLU A 52 3.90 7.07 -14.48
C GLU A 52 5.37 6.98 -14.02
N ALA A 53 5.68 6.08 -13.08
CA ALA A 53 7.04 5.85 -12.63
C ALA A 53 7.97 5.39 -13.78
N MET A 54 7.49 4.47 -14.64
CA MET A 54 8.25 4.03 -15.82
C MET A 54 8.49 5.16 -16.83
N ARG A 55 7.50 6.05 -17.05
CA ARG A 55 7.66 7.24 -17.90
C ARG A 55 8.68 8.23 -17.35
N ALA A 56 8.81 8.31 -16.03
CA ALA A 56 9.85 9.07 -15.36
C ALA A 56 11.24 8.39 -15.39
N GLY A 57 11.38 7.23 -16.05
CA GLY A 57 12.62 6.47 -16.11
C GLY A 57 12.96 5.69 -14.84
N GLN A 58 12.00 5.55 -13.91
CA GLN A 58 12.19 4.83 -12.66
C GLN A 58 11.94 3.33 -12.85
N ALA A 59 12.73 2.50 -12.17
CA ALA A 59 12.47 1.07 -12.08
C ALA A 59 11.31 0.79 -11.13
N VAL A 60 10.47 -0.19 -11.47
CA VAL A 60 9.29 -0.57 -10.67
C VAL A 60 9.36 -2.05 -10.29
N LYS A 61 9.04 -2.36 -9.02
CA LYS A 61 8.90 -3.72 -8.50
C LYS A 61 7.45 -3.98 -8.13
N VAL A 62 6.84 -5.01 -8.70
CA VAL A 62 5.49 -5.47 -8.33
C VAL A 62 5.62 -6.80 -7.58
N VAL A 63 5.01 -6.89 -6.40
CA VAL A 63 5.06 -8.09 -5.55
C VAL A 63 3.64 -8.46 -5.14
N PRO A 64 3.18 -9.71 -5.40
CA PRO A 64 1.90 -10.16 -4.87
C PRO A 64 2.01 -10.34 -3.36
N LEU A 65 1.03 -9.82 -2.63
CA LEU A 65 0.92 -9.97 -1.18
C LEU A 65 -0.33 -10.76 -0.82
N ARG A 66 -0.24 -11.51 0.28
CA ARG A 66 -1.38 -12.19 0.88
C ARG A 66 -2.25 -11.15 1.60
N THR A 67 -3.54 -11.42 1.72
CA THR A 67 -4.47 -10.59 2.50
C THR A 67 -4.21 -10.66 4.01
N GLU A 68 -3.48 -11.68 4.45
CA GLU A 68 -3.06 -11.89 5.83
C GLU A 68 -1.60 -12.35 5.85
N LEU A 69 -0.81 -11.73 6.72
CA LEU A 69 0.64 -11.89 6.78
C LEU A 69 1.09 -12.09 8.23
N PRO A 70 2.19 -12.83 8.46
CA PRO A 70 2.93 -12.73 9.72
C PRO A 70 3.30 -11.27 10.03
N ILE A 71 3.30 -10.87 11.30
CA ILE A 71 3.59 -9.47 11.69
C ILE A 71 4.90 -8.97 11.06
N ASP A 72 5.97 -9.77 11.07
CA ASP A 72 7.26 -9.34 10.49
C ASP A 72 7.19 -9.14 8.98
N GLU A 73 6.47 -9.99 8.26
CA GLU A 73 6.27 -9.84 6.81
C GLU A 73 5.40 -8.62 6.51
N ALA A 74 4.41 -8.33 7.35
CA ALA A 74 3.60 -7.13 7.24
C ALA A 74 4.43 -5.86 7.45
N ALA A 75 5.38 -5.86 8.40
CA ALA A 75 6.29 -4.75 8.64
C ALA A 75 7.19 -4.50 7.42
N ASP A 76 7.75 -5.57 6.85
CA ASP A 76 8.54 -5.50 5.62
C ASP A 76 7.70 -4.96 4.45
N ALA A 77 6.42 -5.35 4.34
CA ALA A 77 5.52 -4.91 3.28
C ALA A 77 5.28 -3.40 3.27
N ILE A 78 5.12 -2.78 4.44
CA ILE A 78 4.94 -1.31 4.58
C ILE A 78 6.24 -0.54 4.83
N ALA A 79 7.38 -1.22 4.75
CA ALA A 79 8.71 -0.67 5.00
C ALA A 79 8.85 0.04 6.37
N THR A 80 8.23 -0.52 7.42
CA THR A 80 8.38 -0.06 8.80
C THR A 80 9.26 -1.03 9.59
N GLY A 81 9.85 -0.58 10.71
CA GLY A 81 10.65 -1.47 11.57
C GLY A 81 9.80 -2.60 12.17
N ARG A 82 10.32 -3.84 12.18
CA ARG A 82 9.62 -5.00 12.76
C ARG A 82 9.27 -4.81 14.24
N ASP A 83 10.23 -4.32 15.02
CA ASP A 83 10.03 -4.03 16.45
C ASP A 83 8.95 -2.96 16.67
N GLU A 84 8.90 -1.98 15.77
CA GLU A 84 7.90 -0.92 15.82
C GLU A 84 6.50 -1.46 15.54
N LEU A 85 6.33 -2.24 14.46
CA LEU A 85 5.02 -2.84 14.17
C LEU A 85 4.58 -3.78 15.30
N ARG A 86 5.48 -4.62 15.82
CA ARG A 86 5.21 -5.52 16.95
C ARG A 86 4.74 -4.74 18.18
N LYS A 87 5.37 -3.60 18.49
CA LYS A 87 4.96 -2.74 19.60
C LYS A 87 3.52 -2.25 19.43
N HIS A 88 3.16 -1.77 18.24
CA HIS A 88 1.80 -1.28 17.96
C HIS A 88 0.75 -2.40 18.00
N VAL A 89 1.09 -3.58 17.48
CA VAL A 89 0.22 -4.76 17.61
C VAL A 89 0.02 -5.14 19.09
N ALA A 90 1.09 -5.16 19.89
CA ALA A 90 1.02 -5.46 21.32
C ALA A 90 0.22 -4.42 22.13
N GLN A 91 0.18 -3.18 21.66
CA GLN A 91 -0.62 -2.10 22.24
C GLN A 91 -2.11 -2.19 21.85
N GLY A 92 -2.47 -3.05 20.89
CA GLY A 92 -3.84 -3.22 20.40
C GLY A 92 -4.22 -2.27 19.27
N ASP A 93 -3.27 -1.52 18.71
CA ASP A 93 -3.54 -0.57 17.62
C ASP A 93 -3.88 -1.29 16.29
N ILE A 94 -3.41 -2.52 16.14
CA ILE A 94 -3.64 -3.35 14.95
C ILE A 94 -4.16 -4.71 15.42
N PRO A 95 -5.37 -5.12 15.01
CA PRO A 95 -5.90 -6.45 15.30
C PRO A 95 -4.98 -7.54 14.77
N PHE A 96 -4.75 -8.58 15.58
CA PHE A 96 -3.99 -9.76 15.18
C PHE A 96 -4.69 -11.02 15.68
N ARG A 97 -4.38 -12.14 15.03
CA ARG A 97 -4.72 -13.48 15.51
C ARG A 97 -3.44 -14.28 15.71
N SER A 98 -3.39 -15.10 16.75
CA SER A 98 -2.30 -16.03 16.97
C SER A 98 -2.63 -17.41 16.42
N SER A 99 -1.65 -18.08 15.83
CA SER A 99 -1.63 -19.53 15.69
C SER A 99 -0.67 -20.15 16.73
N GLU A 100 -0.38 -21.44 16.63
CA GLU A 100 0.56 -22.12 17.53
C GLU A 100 1.98 -21.53 17.50
N TYR A 101 2.40 -20.97 16.37
CA TYR A 101 3.79 -20.52 16.15
C TYR A 101 3.93 -19.09 15.61
N VAL A 102 2.84 -18.49 15.11
CA VAL A 102 2.91 -17.24 14.33
C VAL A 102 1.73 -16.35 14.66
N ASP A 103 2.01 -15.07 14.87
CA ASP A 103 1.01 -14.02 14.93
C ASP A 103 0.75 -13.43 13.55
N TRP A 104 -0.53 -13.37 13.18
CA TRP A 104 -1.02 -12.96 11.88
C TRP A 104 -1.79 -11.66 11.99
N VAL A 105 -1.59 -10.78 11.02
CA VAL A 105 -2.32 -9.52 10.87
C VAL A 105 -2.95 -9.46 9.48
N ARG A 106 -4.12 -8.84 9.39
CA ARG A 106 -4.74 -8.54 8.10
C ARG A 106 -3.98 -7.39 7.47
N LEU A 107 -3.61 -7.55 6.19
CA LEU A 107 -2.88 -6.51 5.46
C LEU A 107 -3.69 -5.21 5.37
N ALA A 108 -5.01 -5.29 5.27
CA ALA A 108 -5.90 -4.12 5.29
C ALA A 108 -5.71 -3.26 6.55
N ASP A 109 -5.71 -3.91 7.72
CA ASP A 109 -5.58 -3.22 9.01
C ASP A 109 -4.20 -2.56 9.14
N VAL A 110 -3.16 -3.23 8.67
CA VAL A 110 -1.78 -2.72 8.64
C VAL A 110 -1.65 -1.51 7.71
N ILE A 111 -2.23 -1.56 6.51
CA ILE A 111 -2.23 -0.44 5.55
C ILE A 111 -2.95 0.77 6.15
N ASN A 112 -4.13 0.57 6.73
CA ASN A 112 -4.91 1.66 7.33
C ASN A 112 -4.17 2.31 8.50
N TRP A 113 -3.52 1.51 9.34
CA TRP A 113 -2.67 2.00 10.41
C TRP A 113 -1.50 2.84 9.88
N ASP A 114 -0.84 2.38 8.82
CA ASP A 114 0.32 3.03 8.22
C ASP A 114 -0.05 4.35 7.52
N ILE A 115 -1.20 4.40 6.84
CA ILE A 115 -1.77 5.66 6.28
C ILE A 115 -1.97 6.67 7.40
N ALA A 116 -2.71 6.31 8.46
CA ALA A 116 -2.98 7.21 9.58
C ALA A 116 -1.69 7.67 10.29
N ARG A 117 -0.68 6.79 10.37
CA ARG A 117 0.66 7.11 10.89
C ARG A 117 1.39 8.13 10.02
N ARG A 118 1.35 7.99 8.70
CA ARG A 118 1.97 8.96 7.78
C ARG A 118 1.28 10.32 7.83
N GLU A 119 -0.05 10.34 7.89
CA GLU A 119 -0.84 11.57 8.00
C GLU A 119 -0.50 12.34 9.29
N ARG A 120 -0.44 11.65 10.44
CA ARG A 120 -0.02 12.27 11.71
C ARG A 120 1.39 12.85 11.64
N ARG A 121 2.32 12.17 10.95
CA ARG A 121 3.69 12.65 10.79
C ARG A 121 3.75 13.89 9.90
N SER A 122 2.96 13.93 8.84
CA SER A 122 2.87 15.12 7.97
C SER A 122 2.33 16.31 8.73
N ALA A 123 1.25 16.14 9.50
CA ALA A 123 0.63 17.23 10.25
C ALA A 123 1.58 17.88 11.26
N ILE A 124 2.41 17.10 11.96
CA ILE A 124 3.41 17.64 12.90
C ILE A 124 4.49 18.44 12.16
N LEU A 125 4.92 17.98 10.98
CA LEU A 125 5.89 18.71 10.18
C LEU A 125 5.32 20.03 9.67
N ASP A 126 4.07 20.01 9.19
CA ASP A 126 3.36 21.22 8.73
C ASP A 126 3.19 22.25 9.87
N GLU A 127 2.91 21.81 11.10
CA GLU A 127 2.85 22.67 12.29
C GLU A 127 4.22 23.31 12.60
N MET A 128 5.32 22.54 12.52
CA MET A 128 6.66 23.08 12.75
C MET A 128 7.10 24.10 11.69
N PHE A 129 6.70 23.92 10.42
CA PHE A 129 7.00 24.88 9.36
C PHE A 129 6.11 26.13 9.41
N ALA A 130 4.86 26.01 9.88
CA ALA A 130 3.99 27.16 10.09
C ALA A 130 4.50 28.10 11.19
N ASP A 131 5.09 27.56 12.26
CA ASP A 131 5.72 28.34 13.33
C ASP A 131 7.01 29.06 12.87
N GLU A 132 7.71 28.54 11.85
CA GLU A 132 8.92 29.17 11.28
C GLU A 132 8.62 30.29 10.26
N GLU A 133 7.43 30.33 9.63
CA GLU A 133 7.03 31.40 8.71
C GLU A 133 6.38 32.62 9.41
N GLU A 134 6.01 32.50 10.69
CA GLU A 134 5.45 33.61 11.50
C GLU A 134 6.51 34.45 12.26
N GLU A 135 7.82 34.17 12.12
CA GLU A 135 8.94 34.98 12.67
C GLU A 135 9.63 35.92 11.64
#